data_AF-A0A542K9D9-F1
#
_entry.id   AF-A0A542K9D9-F1
#
_cell.length_a   1.000
_cell.length_b   1.000
_cell.length_c   1.000
_cell.angle_alpha   90.00
_cell.angle_beta   90.00
_cell.angle_gamma   90.00
#
_symmetry.space_group_name_H-M   'P 1'
#
loop_
_entity.id
_entity.type
_entity.pdbx_description
1 polymer ?
#
loop_
_entity_poly.entity_id
_entity_poly.type
_entity_poly.pdbx_seq_one_letter_code
_entity_poly.pdbx_strand_id
1 'polypeptide(L)' 'MRRRSVSGLERDAPRRLRHDLDVALSLTDEAARRAAVDRVVQGIAEGRYGRTFQRQAQRQAQRRPDLGPQARPQASSA' A
#
# COMPACT_ATOMS: atom_id res chain seq x y z
N MET A 1 -32.79 -5.94 3.30
CA MET A 1 -31.45 -5.98 2.65
C MET A 1 -30.80 -4.60 2.77
N ARG A 2 -29.96 -4.36 3.80
CA ARG A 2 -29.33 -3.04 4.01
C ARG A 2 -28.22 -2.87 2.97
N ARG A 3 -28.49 -2.13 1.88
CA ARG A 3 -27.45 -1.53 1.03
C ARG A 3 -26.69 -0.53 1.91
N ARG A 4 -25.70 -1.02 2.66
CA ARG A 4 -24.77 -0.17 3.41
C ARG A 4 -23.95 0.54 2.34
N SER A 5 -24.34 1.77 2.04
CA SER A 5 -23.84 2.55 0.92
C SER A 5 -22.32 2.48 0.89
N VAL A 6 -21.80 1.98 -0.24
CA VAL A 6 -20.36 1.91 -0.54
C VAL A 6 -19.67 3.25 -0.27
N SER A 7 -20.43 4.35 -0.41
CA SER A 7 -20.06 5.73 -0.08
C SER A 7 -19.67 5.97 1.38
N GLY A 8 -20.28 5.29 2.35
CA GLY A 8 -19.92 5.41 3.77
C GLY A 8 -18.58 4.74 4.07
N LEU A 9 -18.33 3.58 3.45
CA LEU A 9 -17.05 2.87 3.56
C LEU A 9 -15.90 3.67 2.94
N GLU A 10 -16.12 4.38 1.83
CA GLU A 10 -15.10 5.26 1.24
C GLU A 10 -14.88 6.53 2.06
N ARG A 11 -15.90 7.04 2.77
CA ARG A 11 -15.77 8.25 3.61
C ARG A 11 -14.89 8.01 4.84
N ASP A 12 -14.98 6.81 5.41
CA ASP A 12 -14.16 6.41 6.56
C ASP A 12 -12.82 5.77 6.16
N ALA A 13 -12.64 5.41 4.89
CA ALA A 13 -11.44 4.75 4.42
C ALA A 13 -10.13 5.47 4.75
N PRO A 14 -10.01 6.82 4.61
CA PRO A 14 -8.79 7.52 5.02
C PRO A 14 -8.49 7.39 6.51
N ARG A 15 -9.54 7.39 7.36
CA ARG A 15 -9.40 7.23 8.81
C ARG A 15 -8.94 5.82 9.17
N ARG A 16 -9.52 4.80 8.53
CA ARG A 16 -9.14 3.39 8.74
C ARG A 16 -7.72 3.11 8.28
N LEU A 17 -7.34 3.59 7.09
CA LEU A 17 -5.97 3.47 6.60
C LEU A 17 -4.97 4.12 7.57
N ARG A 18 -5.29 5.34 8.06
CA ARG A 18 -4.44 6.02 9.04
C ARG A 18 -4.32 5.23 10.34
N HIS A 19 -5.42 4.69 10.85
CA HIS A 19 -5.40 3.87 12.06
C HIS A 19 -4.56 2.60 11.89
N ASP A 20 -4.75 1.87 10.79
CA ASP A 20 -4.02 0.61 10.56
C ASP A 20 -2.51 0.85 10.38
N LEU A 21 -2.13 1.98 9.77
CA LEU A 21 -0.72 2.42 9.71
C LEU A 21 -0.18 2.83 11.08
N ASP A 22 -0.96 3.55 11.88
CA ASP A 22 -0.56 3.97 13.24
C ASP A 22 -0.30 2.75 14.12
N VAL A 23 -1.19 1.76 14.09
CA VAL A 23 -1.01 0.47 14.77
C VAL A 23 0.24 -0.24 14.27
N ALA A 24 0.44 -0.34 12.95
CA ALA A 24 1.63 -0.98 12.39
C ALA A 24 2.93 -0.30 12.86
N LEU A 25 2.96 1.03 12.85
CA LEU A 25 4.13 1.82 13.25
C LEU A 25 4.36 1.86 14.77
N SER A 26 3.32 1.60 15.57
CA SER A 26 3.45 1.46 17.03
C SER A 26 4.17 0.18 17.47
N LEU A 27 4.34 -0.79 16.56
CA LEU A 27 5.04 -2.05 16.86
C LEU A 27 6.54 -1.80 17.05
N THR A 28 7.04 -2.16 18.23
CA THR A 28 8.46 -2.06 18.59
C THR A 28 9.32 -2.98 17.74
N ASP A 29 8.86 -4.21 17.53
CA ASP A 29 9.57 -5.21 16.74
C ASP A 29 9.57 -4.84 15.25
N GLU A 30 10.75 -4.81 14.64
CA GLU A 30 10.92 -4.38 13.25
C GLU A 30 10.29 -5.36 12.25
N ALA A 31 10.43 -6.66 12.49
CA ALA A 31 9.84 -7.67 11.61
C ALA A 31 8.30 -7.63 11.67
N ALA A 32 7.74 -7.47 12.87
CA ALA A 32 6.30 -7.33 13.08
C ALA A 32 5.77 -6.03 12.46
N ARG A 33 6.48 -4.91 12.64
CA ARG A 33 6.14 -3.62 12.01
C ARG A 33 6.14 -3.74 10.50
N ARG A 34 7.18 -4.34 9.91
CA ARG A 34 7.28 -4.55 8.46
C ARG A 34 6.13 -5.41 7.94
N ALA A 35 5.87 -6.54 8.59
CA ALA A 35 4.75 -7.41 8.21
C ALA A 35 3.39 -6.71 8.34
N ALA A 36 3.19 -5.87 9.35
CA ALA A 36 1.97 -5.08 9.52
C ALA A 36 1.81 -4.02 8.42
N VAL A 37 2.89 -3.31 8.06
CA VAL A 37 2.88 -2.37 6.93
C VAL A 37 2.61 -3.09 5.61
N ASP A 38 3.21 -4.25 5.37
CA ASP A 38 2.98 -5.05 4.15
C ASP A 38 1.50 -5.47 4.04
N ARG A 39 0.87 -5.86 5.15
CA ARG A 39 -0.58 -6.14 5.18
C ARG A 39 -1.42 -4.91 4.84
N VAL A 40 -1.02 -3.72 5.27
CA VAL A 40 -1.71 -2.48 4.89
C VAL A 40 -1.55 -2.21 3.39
N VAL A 41 -0.34 -2.35 2.85
CA VAL A 41 -0.07 -2.19 1.42
C VAL A 41 -0.90 -3.17 0.59
N GLN A 42 -0.94 -4.44 0.98
CA GLN A 42 -1.78 -5.45 0.34
C GLN A 42 -3.27 -5.08 0.41
N GLY A 43 -3.75 -4.59 1.56
CA GLY A 43 -5.12 -4.08 1.71
C GLY A 43 -5.44 -2.91 0.77
N ILE A 44 -4.47 -2.03 0.47
CA ILE A 44 -4.63 -0.97 -0.53
C ILE A 44 -4.77 -1.55 -1.93
N ALA A 45 -3.93 -2.53 -2.30
CA ALA A 45 -3.97 -3.19 -3.60
C ALA A 45 -5.29 -3.95 -3.83
N GLU A 46 -5.82 -4.58 -2.78
CA GLU A 46 -7.12 -5.25 -2.77
C GLU A 46 -8.32 -4.29 -2.78
N GLY A 47 -8.10 -2.98 -2.57
CA GLY A 47 -9.15 -1.98 -2.52
C GLY A 47 -9.93 -1.94 -1.20
N ARG A 48 -9.38 -2.51 -0.11
CA ARG A 48 -9.97 -2.52 1.24
C ARG A 48 -10.24 -1.12 1.80
N TYR A 49 -9.42 -0.16 1.39
CA TYR A 49 -9.56 1.26 1.72
C TYR A 49 -10.22 2.06 0.59
N GLY A 50 -10.91 1.43 -0.35
CA GLY A 50 -11.60 2.12 -1.44
C GLY A 50 -10.76 2.33 -2.70
N ARG A 51 -11.44 2.68 -3.79
CA ARG A 51 -10.86 2.63 -5.15
C ARG A 51 -9.87 3.75 -5.43
N THR A 52 -9.96 4.86 -4.71
CA THR A 52 -9.04 5.98 -4.85
C THR A 52 -7.61 5.60 -4.44
N PHE A 53 -7.45 4.97 -3.27
CA PHE A 53 -6.13 4.52 -2.81
C PHE A 53 -5.58 3.38 -3.66
N GLN A 54 -6.44 2.44 -4.08
CA GLN A 54 -6.04 1.36 -5.00
C GLN A 54 -5.46 1.93 -6.30
N ARG A 55 -6.14 2.89 -6.93
CA ARG A 55 -5.65 3.53 -8.16
C ARG A 55 -4.36 4.32 -7.94
N GLN A 56 -4.19 4.97 -6.79
CA GLN A 56 -2.95 5.66 -6.44
C GLN A 56 -1.78 4.68 -6.28
N ALA A 57 -1.99 3.55 -5.60
CA ALA A 57 -0.97 2.51 -5.45
C ALA A 57 -0.56 1.93 -6.80
N GLN A 58 -1.51 1.64 -7.69
CA GLN A 58 -1.22 1.17 -9.06
C GLN A 58 -0.41 2.19 -9.85
N ARG A 59 -0.75 3.48 -9.77
CA ARG A 59 0.01 4.56 -10.43
C ARG A 59 1.43 4.70 -9.89
N GLN A 60 1.64 4.51 -8.58
CA GLN A 60 2.97 4.54 -7.98
C GLN A 60 3.80 3.31 -8.36
N ALA A 61 3.19 2.12 -8.41
CA ALA A 61 3.84 0.89 -8.88
C ALA A 61 4.31 1.03 -10.34
N GLN A 62 3.49 1.65 -11.19
CA GLN A 62 3.85 1.94 -12.59
C GLN A 62 4.96 2.99 -12.73
N ARG A 63 5.12 3.90 -11.77
CA ARG A 63 6.19 4.91 -11.74
C ARG A 63 7.52 4.40 -11.19
N ARG A 64 7.55 3.22 -10.57
CA ARG A 64 8.77 2.54 -10.12
C ARG A 64 8.97 1.22 -10.88
N PRO A 65 9.24 1.25 -12.20
CA PRO A 65 9.70 0.05 -12.90
C PRO A 65 11.11 -0.40 -12.45
N ASP A 66 11.85 0.44 -11.73
CA ASP A 66 13.30 0.29 -11.46
C ASP A 66 13.68 -0.56 -10.23
N LEU A 67 12.77 -1.36 -9.68
CA LEU A 67 13.10 -2.40 -8.69
C LEU A 67 12.80 -3.80 -9.26
N GLY A 68 13.11 -4.00 -10.54
CA GLY A 68 13.41 -5.32 -11.09
C GLY A 68 14.72 -5.87 -10.50
N PRO A 69 14.90 -7.21 -10.45
CA PRO A 69 16.08 -7.81 -9.85
C PRO A 69 17.34 -7.42 -10.63
N GLN A 70 18.37 -7.00 -9.91
CA GLN A 70 19.78 -6.85 -10.30
C GLN A 70 20.14 -7.37 -11.72
N ALA A 71 20.39 -6.46 -12.66
CA ALA A 71 21.07 -6.79 -13.91
C ALA A 71 22.02 -5.68 -14.36
N ARG A 72 23.19 -5.70 -13.69
CA ARG A 72 24.55 -5.35 -14.17
C ARG A 72 24.87 -3.89 -14.57
N PRO A 73 26.05 -3.38 -14.16
CA PRO A 73 26.56 -2.10 -14.64
C PRO A 73 26.90 -2.23 -16.12
N GLN A 74 26.37 -1.32 -16.95
CA GLN A 74 26.93 -1.12 -18.28
C GLN A 74 28.36 -0.61 -18.08
N ALA A 75 29.32 -1.48 -18.39
CA ALA A 75 30.71 -1.13 -18.53
C ALA A 75 30.82 -0.01 -19.58
N SER A 76 31.32 1.12 -19.12
CA SER A 76 31.86 2.18 -19.96
C SER A 76 33.09 1.65 -20.70
N SER A 77 33.28 2.14 -21.93
CA SER A 77 34.50 2.07 -22.76
C SER A 77 34.74 0.71 -23.46
N ALA A 78 35.07 0.63 -24.75
CA ALA A 78 35.80 1.53 -25.63
C ALA A 78 35.30 1.40 -27.09
#